data_AF-A0A359G035-F1
#
_entry.id   AF-A0A359G035-F1
#
_cell.length_a   1.000
_cell.length_b   1.000
_cell.length_c   1.000
_cell.angle_alpha   90.00
_cell.angle_beta   90.00
_cell.angle_gamma   90.00
#
_symmetry.space_group_name_H-M   'P 1'
#
loop_
_entity.id
_entity.type
_entity.pdbx_description
1 polymer ?
#
loop_
_entity_poly.entity_id
_entity_poly.type
_entity_poly.pdbx_seq_one_letter_code
_entity_poly.pdbx_strand_id
1 'polypeptide(L)'
;MVSKFHPFVLPFSIGFALMLAVLTVRYVIWLRGLSSDNRKRIRSKFFTVNTWKALVEIFRESLVHLKIYKVNPMLGFMHMSLAFGWFLLIVGGKLETWYYTGDFANEMHYAIFFRYFEPVTSGFWMNGVMVFFMEFALLMVLTGLILAFAKRIRKKLMGMQNTT
;
A
#
# COMPACT_ATOMS: atom_id res chain seq x y z
N MET A 1 -21.88 4.39 20.43
CA MET A 1 -20.55 4.41 19.78
C MET A 1 -19.83 5.65 20.24
N VAL A 2 -18.74 5.51 21.00
CA VAL A 2 -17.88 6.64 21.36
C VAL A 2 -17.20 7.11 20.07
N SER A 3 -17.35 8.39 19.70
CA SER A 3 -16.69 8.93 18.51
C SER A 3 -15.17 8.85 18.71
N LYS A 4 -14.48 8.04 17.91
CA LYS A 4 -13.00 7.91 17.95
C LYS A 4 -12.35 9.05 17.17
N PHE A 5 -12.81 10.26 17.44
CA PHE A 5 -12.32 11.49 16.83
C PHE A 5 -11.43 12.23 17.82
N HIS A 6 -10.21 12.50 17.38
CA HIS A 6 -9.29 13.37 18.10
C HIS A 6 -8.64 14.33 17.07
N PRO A 7 -8.47 15.63 17.36
CA PRO A 7 -7.90 16.59 16.40
C PRO A 7 -6.56 16.17 15.78
N PHE A 8 -5.81 15.29 16.46
CA PHE A 8 -4.61 14.63 15.95
C PHE A 8 -4.79 13.93 14.59
N VAL A 9 -5.99 13.41 14.28
CA VAL A 9 -6.24 12.71 13.01
C VAL A 9 -6.53 13.66 11.84
N LEU A 10 -6.82 14.94 12.12
CA LEU A 10 -7.24 15.91 11.10
C LEU A 10 -6.22 16.06 9.96
N PRO A 11 -4.89 16.19 10.20
CA PRO A 11 -3.93 16.33 9.12
C PRO A 11 -3.96 15.13 8.16
N PHE A 12 -4.07 13.91 8.72
CA PHE A 12 -4.20 12.70 7.93
C PHE A 12 -5.53 12.67 7.16
N SER A 13 -6.66 12.88 7.84
CA SER A 13 -7.99 12.77 7.23
C SER A 13 -8.20 13.81 6.12
N ILE A 14 -7.74 15.05 6.33
CA ILE A 14 -7.79 16.10 5.30
C ILE A 14 -6.88 15.74 4.12
N GLY A 15 -5.62 15.36 4.40
CA GLY A 15 -4.68 14.97 3.35
C GLY A 15 -5.16 13.78 2.52
N PHE A 16 -5.73 12.78 3.19
CA PHE A 16 -6.30 11.60 2.55
C PHE A 16 -7.52 11.94 1.69
N ALA A 17 -8.45 12.76 2.20
CA ALA A 17 -9.62 13.20 1.44
C ALA A 17 -9.21 14.00 0.19
N LEU A 18 -8.25 14.91 0.31
CA LEU A 18 -7.71 15.67 -0.82
C LEU A 18 -7.04 14.75 -1.84
N MET A 19 -6.23 13.80 -1.38
CA MET A 19 -5.58 12.82 -2.26
C MET A 19 -6.61 12.00 -3.04
N LEU A 20 -7.65 11.49 -2.37
CA LEU A 20 -8.73 10.75 -3.03
C LEU A 20 -9.49 11.61 -4.03
N ALA A 21 -9.78 12.87 -3.71
CA ALA A 21 -10.46 13.79 -4.63
C ALA A 21 -9.61 14.02 -5.88
N VAL A 22 -8.32 14.33 -5.72
CA VAL A 22 -7.40 14.55 -6.84
C VAL A 22 -7.27 13.29 -7.71
N LEU A 23 -7.08 12.12 -7.10
CA LEU A 23 -7.00 10.85 -7.83
C LEU A 23 -8.30 10.59 -8.60
N THR A 24 -9.45 10.76 -7.96
CA THR A 24 -10.76 10.56 -8.60
C THR A 24 -10.91 11.48 -9.82
N VAL A 25 -10.61 12.78 -9.68
CA VAL A 25 -10.67 13.73 -10.80
C VAL A 25 -9.74 13.32 -11.94
N ARG A 26 -8.48 12.97 -11.63
CA ARG A 26 -7.48 12.55 -12.62
C ARG A 26 -7.94 11.29 -13.37
N TYR A 27 -8.43 10.28 -12.66
CA TYR A 27 -8.94 9.06 -13.27
C TYR A 27 -10.20 9.30 -14.10
N VAL A 28 -11.13 10.15 -13.63
CA VAL A 28 -12.34 10.49 -14.40
C VAL A 28 -11.98 11.21 -15.70
N ILE A 29 -11.06 12.17 -15.66
CA ILE A 29 -10.58 12.86 -16.87
C ILE A 29 -9.93 11.86 -17.83
N TRP A 30 -9.06 10.99 -17.31
CA TRP A 30 -8.40 9.95 -18.11
C TRP A 30 -9.41 8.99 -18.76
N LEU A 31 -10.39 8.49 -17.99
CA LEU A 31 -11.46 7.61 -18.50
C LEU A 31 -12.33 8.30 -19.56
N ARG A 32 -12.57 9.60 -19.41
CA ARG A 32 -13.32 10.40 -20.39
C ARG A 32 -12.56 10.57 -21.70
N GLY A 33 -11.24 10.64 -21.66
CA GLY A 33 -10.36 10.74 -22.84
C GLY A 33 -10.15 9.43 -23.62
N LEU A 34 -10.63 8.29 -23.12
CA LEU A 34 -10.55 7.01 -23.83
C LEU A 34 -11.46 7.00 -25.08
N SER A 35 -10.93 6.48 -26.20
CA SER A 35 -11.72 6.24 -27.41
C SER A 35 -12.93 5.35 -27.14
N SER A 36 -13.98 5.50 -27.95
CA SER A 36 -15.23 4.73 -27.83
C SER A 36 -14.99 3.22 -27.90
N ASP A 37 -14.04 2.77 -28.73
CA ASP A 37 -13.67 1.35 -28.87
C ASP A 37 -12.98 0.80 -27.62
N ASN A 38 -12.07 1.55 -27.01
CA ASN A 38 -11.42 1.16 -25.76
C ASN A 38 -12.42 1.11 -24.60
N ARG A 39 -13.35 2.07 -24.55
CA ARG A 39 -14.41 2.09 -23.52
C ARG A 39 -15.34 0.86 -23.62
N LYS A 40 -15.72 0.45 -24.84
CA LYS A 40 -16.50 -0.78 -25.07
C LYS A 40 -15.73 -2.03 -24.65
N ARG A 41 -14.44 -2.14 -24.97
CA ARG A 41 -13.58 -3.27 -24.58
C ARG A 41 -13.42 -3.41 -23.07
N ILE A 42 -13.23 -2.29 -22.35
CA ILE A 42 -13.13 -2.30 -20.88
C ILE A 42 -14.44 -2.78 -20.28
N ARG A 43 -15.58 -2.25 -20.73
CA ARG A 43 -16.90 -2.62 -20.19
C ARG A 43 -17.26 -4.07 -20.46
N SER A 44 -16.95 -4.61 -21.64
CA SER A 44 -17.31 -5.99 -22.01
C SER A 44 -16.39 -7.05 -21.41
N LYS A 45 -15.14 -6.70 -21.07
CA LYS A 45 -14.15 -7.65 -20.54
C LYS A 45 -13.87 -7.50 -19.04
N PHE A 46 -14.55 -6.59 -18.33
CA PHE A 46 -14.27 -6.25 -16.94
C PHE A 46 -14.32 -7.45 -15.98
N PHE A 47 -15.20 -8.42 -16.20
CA PHE A 47 -15.33 -9.62 -15.35
C PHE A 47 -14.88 -10.91 -16.05
N THR A 48 -13.78 -10.86 -16.81
CA THR A 48 -13.24 -12.07 -17.47
C THR A 48 -11.99 -12.58 -16.77
N VAL A 49 -11.58 -13.82 -17.06
CA VAL A 49 -10.29 -14.40 -16.61
C VAL A 49 -9.10 -13.50 -16.97
N ASN A 50 -9.24 -12.72 -18.04
CA ASN A 50 -8.23 -11.73 -18.45
C ASN A 50 -8.08 -10.60 -17.42
N THR A 51 -9.16 -10.18 -16.75
CA THR A 51 -9.08 -9.21 -15.65
C THR A 51 -8.34 -9.79 -14.46
N TRP A 52 -8.60 -11.06 -14.09
CA TRP A 52 -7.87 -11.70 -13.00
C TRP A 52 -6.37 -11.81 -13.31
N LYS A 53 -6.02 -12.23 -14.53
CA LYS A 53 -4.62 -12.23 -15.00
C LYS A 53 -4.00 -10.85 -14.95
N ALA A 54 -4.74 -9.81 -15.34
CA ALA A 54 -4.28 -8.43 -15.26
C ALA A 54 -4.08 -7.97 -13.81
N LEU A 55 -4.97 -8.32 -12.88
CA LEU A 55 -4.81 -8.01 -11.46
C LEU A 55 -3.57 -8.69 -10.86
N VAL A 56 -3.33 -9.96 -11.19
CA VAL A 56 -2.13 -10.68 -10.75
C VAL A 56 -0.86 -10.06 -11.33
N GLU A 57 -0.88 -9.66 -12.60
CA GLU A 57 0.24 -8.93 -13.22
C GLU A 57 0.47 -7.58 -12.53
N ILE A 58 -0.60 -6.81 -12.26
CA ILE A 58 -0.52 -5.54 -11.52
C ILE A 58 0.08 -5.78 -10.14
N PHE A 59 -0.34 -6.80 -9.41
CA PHE A 59 0.21 -7.13 -8.10
C PHE A 59 1.70 -7.47 -8.20
N ARG A 60 2.07 -8.35 -9.13
CA ARG A 60 3.46 -8.80 -9.33
C ARG A 60 4.39 -7.67 -9.76
N GLU A 61 3.91 -6.75 -10.58
CA GLU A 61 4.76 -5.68 -11.12
C GLU A 61 4.70 -4.38 -10.31
N SER A 62 3.58 -4.08 -9.63
CA SER A 62 3.42 -2.84 -8.85
C SER A 62 3.81 -3.00 -7.39
N LEU A 63 3.64 -4.19 -6.80
CA LEU A 63 4.04 -4.44 -5.41
C LEU A 63 5.36 -5.20 -5.33
N VAL A 64 5.49 -6.30 -6.09
CA VAL A 64 6.66 -7.18 -5.99
C VAL A 64 7.80 -6.76 -6.93
N HIS A 65 7.49 -6.04 -8.00
CA HIS A 65 8.44 -5.58 -9.01
C HIS A 65 9.31 -6.70 -9.61
N LEU A 66 8.70 -7.84 -9.97
CA LEU A 66 9.42 -9.03 -10.46
C LEU A 66 10.33 -8.75 -11.67
N LYS A 67 9.95 -7.85 -12.59
CA LYS A 67 10.82 -7.48 -13.73
C LYS A 67 12.10 -6.79 -13.28
N ILE A 68 12.02 -5.88 -12.31
CA ILE A 68 13.21 -5.22 -11.75
C ILE A 68 14.06 -6.24 -10.99
N TYR A 69 13.42 -7.14 -10.25
CA TYR A 69 14.09 -8.20 -9.49
C TYR A 69 14.93 -9.12 -10.38
N LYS A 70 14.46 -9.43 -11.60
CA LYS A 70 15.20 -10.23 -12.58
C LYS A 70 16.44 -9.52 -13.14
N VAL A 71 16.43 -8.19 -13.23
CA VAL A 71 17.56 -7.41 -13.76
C VAL A 71 18.58 -7.12 -12.67
N ASN A 72 18.11 -6.71 -11.49
CA ASN A 72 18.96 -6.40 -10.35
C ASN A 72 18.21 -6.75 -9.06
N PRO A 73 18.53 -7.89 -8.42
CA PRO A 73 17.83 -8.37 -7.23
C PRO A 73 17.84 -7.37 -6.07
N MET A 74 18.95 -6.64 -5.88
CA MET A 74 19.08 -5.66 -4.81
C MET A 74 18.19 -4.43 -5.05
N LEU A 75 18.12 -3.97 -6.30
CA LEU A 75 17.22 -2.89 -6.69
C LEU A 75 15.75 -3.32 -6.66
N GLY A 76 15.44 -4.55 -7.08
CA GLY A 76 14.11 -5.13 -7.01
C GLY A 76 13.64 -5.27 -5.57
N PHE A 77 14.48 -5.81 -4.68
CA PHE A 77 14.20 -5.91 -3.25
C PHE A 77 13.96 -4.54 -2.63
N MET A 78 14.77 -3.52 -2.95
CA MET A 78 14.54 -2.16 -2.45
C MET A 78 13.13 -1.62 -2.79
N HIS A 79 12.67 -1.78 -4.03
CA HIS A 79 11.33 -1.31 -4.43
C HIS A 79 10.22 -2.16 -3.82
N MET A 80 10.39 -3.49 -3.83
CA MET A 80 9.44 -4.42 -3.24
C MET A 80 9.24 -4.13 -1.75
N SER A 81 10.31 -4.00 -0.99
CA SER A 81 10.24 -3.74 0.44
C SER A 81 9.53 -2.43 0.80
N LEU A 82 9.61 -1.42 -0.07
CA LEU A 82 8.83 -0.18 0.09
C LEU A 82 7.36 -0.40 -0.31
N ALA A 83 7.08 -0.81 -1.55
CA ALA A 83 5.72 -0.91 -2.06
C ALA A 83 4.90 -2.01 -1.35
N PHE A 84 5.44 -3.22 -1.31
CA PHE A 84 4.82 -4.36 -0.65
C PHE A 84 4.80 -4.19 0.88
N GLY A 85 5.85 -3.66 1.49
CA GLY A 85 5.87 -3.38 2.93
C GLY A 85 4.77 -2.42 3.37
N TRP A 86 4.57 -1.30 2.67
CA TRP A 86 3.46 -0.38 2.94
C TRP A 86 2.09 -1.02 2.71
N PHE A 87 1.96 -1.82 1.64
CA PHE A 87 0.73 -2.59 1.39
C PHE A 87 0.40 -3.53 2.55
N LEU A 88 1.40 -4.28 3.06
CA LEU A 88 1.22 -5.15 4.21
C LEU A 88 0.81 -4.37 5.47
N LEU A 89 1.40 -3.20 5.74
CA LEU A 89 0.99 -2.36 6.87
C LEU A 89 -0.47 -1.91 6.77
N ILE A 90 -0.92 -1.51 5.58
CA ILE A 90 -2.31 -1.08 5.35
C ILE A 90 -3.27 -2.25 5.58
N VAL A 91 -2.98 -3.41 4.99
CA VAL A 91 -3.81 -4.62 5.12
C VAL A 91 -3.82 -5.11 6.57
N GLY A 92 -2.64 -5.19 7.21
CA GLY A 92 -2.48 -5.61 8.59
C GLY A 92 -3.25 -4.72 9.55
N GLY A 93 -3.10 -3.40 9.46
CA GLY A 93 -3.85 -2.46 10.31
C GLY A 93 -5.37 -2.56 10.09
N LYS A 94 -5.82 -2.77 8.85
CA LYS A 94 -7.25 -2.97 8.59
C LYS A 94 -7.77 -4.29 9.15
N LEU A 95 -7.02 -5.37 9.02
CA LEU A 95 -7.38 -6.68 9.59
C LEU A 95 -7.37 -6.61 11.12
N GLU A 96 -6.34 -6.05 11.73
CA GLU A 96 -6.23 -5.88 13.18
C GLU A 96 -7.44 -5.12 13.75
N THR A 97 -7.78 -3.98 13.15
CA THR A 97 -8.95 -3.22 13.59
C THR A 97 -10.27 -3.93 13.33
N TRP A 98 -10.41 -4.62 12.20
CA TRP A 98 -11.62 -5.40 11.92
C TRP A 98 -11.81 -6.54 12.93
N TYR A 99 -10.75 -7.29 13.26
CA TYR A 99 -10.81 -8.33 14.28
C TYR A 99 -11.10 -7.77 15.68
N TYR A 100 -10.58 -6.58 15.99
CA TYR A 100 -10.81 -5.94 17.28
C TYR A 100 -12.23 -5.36 17.41
N THR A 101 -12.75 -4.68 16.40
CA THR A 101 -14.06 -4.00 16.47
C THR A 101 -15.23 -4.86 15.99
N GLY A 102 -14.98 -5.91 15.22
CA GLY A 102 -16.01 -6.65 14.48
C GLY A 102 -16.59 -5.88 13.28
N ASP A 103 -16.09 -4.67 13.00
CA ASP A 103 -16.60 -3.78 11.95
C ASP A 103 -15.52 -3.50 10.89
N PHE A 104 -15.76 -4.01 9.68
CA PHE A 104 -14.90 -3.76 8.52
C PHE A 104 -15.07 -2.36 7.94
N ALA A 105 -16.21 -1.70 8.16
CA ALA A 105 -16.49 -0.36 7.66
C ALA A 105 -16.04 0.76 8.61
N ASN A 106 -15.20 0.43 9.59
CA ASN A 106 -14.63 1.40 10.52
C ASN A 106 -13.90 2.56 9.79
N GLU A 107 -13.78 3.68 10.49
CA GLU A 107 -13.19 4.92 9.96
C GLU A 107 -11.75 4.68 9.45
N MET A 108 -11.39 5.25 8.30
CA MET A 108 -10.10 4.97 7.65
C MET A 108 -8.89 5.36 8.52
N HIS A 109 -8.99 6.45 9.30
CA HIS A 109 -7.93 6.87 10.22
C HIS A 109 -7.80 5.94 11.42
N TYR A 110 -8.85 5.21 11.79
CA TYR A 110 -8.83 4.32 12.94
C TYR A 110 -7.87 3.15 12.74
N ALA A 111 -7.79 2.57 11.54
CA ALA A 111 -6.82 1.53 11.20
C ALA A 111 -5.36 1.99 11.31
N ILE A 112 -5.11 3.27 11.03
CA ILE A 112 -3.76 3.85 11.00
C ILE A 112 -3.31 4.26 12.40
N PHE A 113 -4.23 4.85 13.17
CA PHE A 113 -3.97 5.31 14.53
C PHE A 113 -4.53 4.34 15.58
N PHE A 114 -4.67 3.06 15.23
CA PHE A 114 -5.32 2.08 16.11
C PHE A 114 -4.69 2.05 17.51
N ARG A 115 -3.37 1.93 17.56
CA ARG A 115 -2.59 1.91 18.82
C ARG A 115 -2.58 3.24 19.58
N TYR A 116 -2.93 4.35 18.92
CA TYR A 116 -3.12 5.63 19.60
C TYR A 116 -4.45 5.66 20.36
N PHE A 117 -5.51 5.12 19.77
CA PHE A 117 -6.83 5.06 20.39
C PHE A 117 -7.01 3.88 21.35
N GLU A 118 -6.34 2.75 21.09
CA GLU A 118 -6.39 1.53 21.91
C GLU A 118 -4.96 1.09 22.27
N PRO A 119 -4.30 1.74 23.26
CA PRO A 119 -2.91 1.44 23.60
C PRO A 119 -2.71 0.04 24.20
N VAL A 120 -3.73 -0.47 24.90
CA VAL A 120 -3.73 -1.80 25.52
C VAL A 120 -4.55 -2.73 24.66
N THR A 121 -3.89 -3.40 23.71
CA THR A 121 -4.52 -4.30 22.74
C THR A 121 -4.73 -5.73 23.25
N SER A 122 -4.78 -5.94 24.58
CA SER A 122 -4.86 -7.26 25.24
C SER A 122 -6.18 -8.02 25.02
N GLY A 123 -7.02 -7.59 24.09
CA GLY A 123 -8.40 -8.05 23.94
C GLY A 123 -8.65 -9.24 23.00
N PHE A 124 -7.71 -9.66 22.14
CA PHE A 124 -7.98 -10.76 21.19
C PHE A 124 -6.80 -11.73 20.98
N TRP A 125 -7.14 -13.01 20.82
CA TRP A 125 -6.22 -14.16 20.78
C TRP A 125 -5.11 -14.09 19.72
N MET A 126 -5.32 -13.31 18.66
CA MET A 126 -4.40 -13.17 17.52
C MET A 126 -3.44 -11.96 17.66
N ASN A 127 -3.45 -11.25 18.79
CA ASN A 127 -2.68 -10.02 18.98
C ASN A 127 -1.18 -10.20 18.67
N GLY A 128 -0.55 -11.26 19.20
CA GLY A 128 0.87 -11.52 18.98
C GLY A 128 1.24 -11.70 17.50
N VAL A 129 0.38 -12.38 16.73
CA VAL A 129 0.58 -12.57 15.29
C VAL A 129 0.46 -11.25 14.53
N MET A 130 -0.51 -10.41 14.90
CA MET A 130 -0.69 -9.08 14.29
C MET A 130 0.45 -8.14 14.61
N VAL A 131 0.94 -8.14 15.86
CA VAL A 131 2.12 -7.37 16.28
C VAL A 131 3.33 -7.79 15.46
N PHE A 132 3.65 -9.09 15.41
CA PHE A 132 4.75 -9.61 14.62
C PHE A 132 4.62 -9.24 13.14
N PHE A 133 3.44 -9.43 12.55
CA PHE A 133 3.19 -9.12 11.15
C PHE A 133 3.42 -7.63 10.83
N MET A 134 2.92 -6.73 11.67
CA MET A 134 3.10 -5.29 11.50
C MET A 134 4.55 -4.85 11.71
N GLU A 135 5.24 -5.42 12.70
CA GLU A 135 6.67 -5.15 12.95
C GLU A 135 7.56 -5.67 11.82
N PHE A 136 7.25 -6.87 11.30
CA PHE A 136 7.93 -7.42 10.13
C PHE A 136 7.71 -6.55 8.89
N ALA A 137 6.47 -6.11 8.63
CA ALA A 137 6.16 -5.22 7.53
C ALA A 137 6.87 -3.86 7.68
N LEU A 138 6.94 -3.31 8.90
CA LEU A 138 7.69 -2.10 9.19
C LEU A 138 9.20 -2.29 8.95
N LEU A 139 9.77 -3.42 9.38
CA LEU A 139 11.18 -3.75 9.16
C LEU A 139 11.53 -3.85 7.67
N MET A 140 10.61 -4.43 6.87
CA MET A 140 10.73 -4.44 5.41
C MET A 140 10.80 -3.02 4.86
N VAL A 141 9.85 -2.15 5.21
CA VAL A 141 9.84 -0.74 4.76
C VAL A 141 11.12 -0.01 5.16
N LEU A 142 11.58 -0.17 6.40
CA LEU A 142 12.80 0.46 6.90
C LEU A 142 14.04 -0.03 6.13
N THR A 143 14.11 -1.32 5.82
CA THR A 143 15.20 -1.88 5.03
C THR A 143 15.20 -1.33 3.61
N GLY A 144 14.01 -1.25 2.97
CA GLY A 144 13.85 -0.60 1.66
C GLY A 144 14.26 0.87 1.68
N LEU A 145 13.92 1.60 2.74
CA LEU A 145 14.28 2.99 2.93
C LEU A 145 15.80 3.18 3.11
N ILE A 146 16.44 2.36 3.94
CA ILE A 146 17.90 2.36 4.13
C ILE A 146 18.60 2.11 2.79
N LEU A 147 18.14 1.13 2.01
CA LEU A 147 18.69 0.85 0.68
C LEU A 147 18.48 2.01 -0.29
N ALA A 148 17.32 2.69 -0.25
CA ALA A 148 17.04 3.86 -1.07
C ALA A 148 17.96 5.05 -0.72
N PHE A 149 18.21 5.30 0.58
CA PHE A 149 19.18 6.29 1.04
C PHE A 149 20.61 5.91 0.66
N ALA A 150 21.00 4.65 0.87
CA ALA A 150 22.32 4.15 0.50
C ALA A 150 22.58 4.29 -1.01
N LYS A 151 21.57 3.98 -1.85
CA LYS A 151 21.61 4.21 -3.29
C LYS A 151 21.84 5.69 -3.65
N ARG A 152 21.20 6.62 -2.91
CA ARG A 152 21.37 8.06 -3.13
C ARG A 152 22.82 8.51 -2.87
N ILE A 153 23.49 7.93 -1.89
CA ILE A 153 24.88 8.28 -1.50
C ILE A 153 25.90 7.54 -2.37
N ARG A 154 25.68 6.24 -2.63
CA ARG A 154 26.64 5.36 -3.34
C ARG A 154 25.96 4.59 -4.47
N LYS A 155 25.82 5.26 -5.62
CA LYS A 155 25.23 4.70 -6.85
C LYS A 155 25.90 3.40 -7.34
N LYS A 156 27.22 3.26 -7.15
CA LYS A 156 28.00 2.08 -7.53
C LYS A 156 27.65 0.81 -6.73
N LEU A 157 27.21 0.93 -5.48
CA LEU A 157 26.84 -0.24 -4.65
C LEU A 157 25.64 -1.01 -5.20
N MET A 158 24.81 -0.37 -6.04
CA MET A 158 23.66 -1.00 -6.69
C MET A 158 23.98 -1.49 -8.10
N GLY A 159 25.26 -1.64 -8.48
CA GLY A 159 25.67 -2.15 -9.79
C GLY A 159 25.40 -1.22 -10.97
N MET A 160 25.07 0.06 -10.72
CA MET A 160 24.87 1.06 -11.78
C MET A 160 26.24 1.60 -12.21
N GLN A 161 26.82 1.03 -13.27
CA GLN A 161 28.17 1.40 -13.70
C GLN A 161 28.24 2.63 -14.62
N ASN A 162 27.18 2.98 -15.35
CA ASN A 162 27.09 4.23 -16.12
C ASN A 162 25.61 4.62 -16.27
N THR A 163 25.27 5.86 -15.93
CA THR A 163 24.01 6.48 -16.38
C THR A 163 24.39 7.58 -17.35
N THR A 164 24.09 7.40 -18.63
CA THR A 164 23.87 8.54 -19.53
C THR A 164 22.73 9.41 -19.01
#